data_AF-A0A087DAB0-F1
#
_entry.id   AF-A0A087DAB0-F1
#
_cell.length_a   1.000
_cell.length_b   1.000
_cell.length_c   1.000
_cell.angle_alpha   90.00
_cell.angle_beta   90.00
_cell.angle_gamma   90.00
#
_symmetry.space_group_name_H-M   'P 1'
#
loop_
_entity.id
_entity.type
_entity.pdbx_description
1 polymer ?
#
loop_
_entity_poly.entity_id
_entity_poly.type
_entity_poly.pdbx_seq_one_letter_code
_entity_poly.pdbx_strand_id
1 'polypeptide(L)'
;MSASEDWQCREGLFTDFLIANPCLDGDPDLQWRLHHTYWEHRGQGHRNALNEVMQEARNQGVTQPLYTDPETKRKIIASHRGASA
;
A
#
# COMPACT_ATOMS: atom_id res chain seq x y z
N MET A 1 -0.76 -12.63 -25.21
CA MET A 1 -1.04 -12.70 -23.76
C MET A 1 -0.04 -11.77 -23.07
N SER A 2 -0.38 -10.51 -22.83
CA SER A 2 0.54 -9.53 -22.22
C SER A 2 0.12 -9.27 -20.77
N ALA A 3 0.47 -10.20 -19.88
CA ALA A 3 0.28 -10.07 -18.43
C ALA A 3 1.54 -9.46 -17.77
N SER A 4 2.10 -8.39 -18.36
CA SER A 4 3.47 -7.95 -18.04
C SER A 4 3.59 -6.47 -17.66
N GLU A 5 2.49 -5.79 -17.35
CA GLU A 5 2.51 -4.39 -16.91
C GLU A 5 2.14 -4.18 -15.44
N ASP A 6 1.50 -5.17 -14.82
CA ASP A 6 1.02 -5.11 -13.42
C ASP A 6 2.14 -5.25 -12.38
N TRP A 7 3.34 -5.65 -12.80
CA TRP A 7 4.47 -5.86 -11.89
C TRP A 7 5.37 -4.63 -11.74
N GLN A 8 5.25 -3.59 -12.58
CA GLN A 8 6.16 -2.45 -12.50
C GLN A 8 5.72 -1.46 -11.43
N CYS A 9 6.66 -1.01 -10.60
CA CYS A 9 6.39 0.09 -9.67
C CYS A 9 6.08 1.36 -10.45
N ARG A 10 4.98 2.00 -10.12
CA ARG A 10 4.54 3.28 -10.69
C ARG A 10 4.17 4.23 -9.57
N GLU A 11 4.37 5.52 -9.80
CA GLU A 11 4.03 6.58 -8.84
C GLU A 11 2.53 6.60 -8.55
N GLY A 12 1.68 6.46 -9.58
CA GLY A 12 0.22 6.39 -9.39
C GLY A 12 -0.22 5.26 -8.46
N LEU A 13 0.42 4.09 -8.53
CA LEU A 13 0.10 2.95 -7.67
C LEU A 13 0.54 3.18 -6.20
N PHE A 14 1.63 3.93 -5.99
CA PHE A 14 2.02 4.35 -4.64
C PHE A 14 1.07 5.40 -4.09
N THR A 15 0.59 6.33 -4.92
CA THR A 15 -0.45 7.29 -4.54
C THR A 15 -1.75 6.60 -4.17
N ASP A 16 -2.19 5.58 -4.92
CA ASP A 16 -3.34 4.74 -4.58
C ASP A 16 -3.18 4.08 -3.21
N PHE A 17 -1.98 3.58 -2.90
CA PHE A 17 -1.65 3.04 -1.58
C PHE A 17 -1.81 4.09 -0.47
N LEU A 18 -1.33 5.32 -0.65
CA LEU A 18 -1.50 6.39 0.34
C LEU A 18 -2.98 6.77 0.52
N ILE A 19 -3.75 6.88 -0.58
CA ILE A 19 -5.19 7.18 -0.54
C ILE A 19 -5.95 6.08 0.22
N ALA A 20 -5.57 4.82 0.03
CA ALA A 20 -6.16 3.70 0.77
C ALA A 20 -5.85 3.77 2.27
N ASN A 21 -4.72 4.35 2.66
CA ASN A 21 -4.21 4.37 4.02
C ASN A 21 -4.01 5.81 4.52
N PRO A 22 -5.10 6.56 4.80
CA PRO A 22 -5.00 7.96 5.25
C PRO A 22 -4.25 8.14 6.58
N CYS A 23 -4.02 7.06 7.33
CA CYS A 23 -3.19 7.07 8.53
C CYS A 23 -1.69 7.26 8.26
N LEU A 24 -1.24 7.01 7.02
CA LEU A 24 0.14 7.22 6.59
C LEU A 24 0.36 8.65 6.06
N ASP A 25 -0.71 9.41 5.82
CA ASP A 25 -0.64 10.76 5.22
C ASP A 25 -0.29 11.85 6.25
N GLY A 26 -0.42 11.58 7.55
CA GLY A 26 -0.25 12.61 8.59
C GLY A 26 1.19 12.97 8.97
N ASP A 27 2.19 12.21 8.52
CA ASP A 27 3.60 12.37 8.89
C ASP A 27 4.50 12.42 7.64
N PRO A 28 5.12 13.57 7.32
CA PRO A 28 5.92 13.73 6.11
C PRO A 28 7.23 12.93 6.15
N ASP A 29 7.82 12.71 7.32
CA ASP A 29 9.03 11.89 7.48
C ASP A 29 8.70 10.42 7.22
N LEU A 30 7.56 9.94 7.73
CA LEU A 30 7.05 8.60 7.44
C LEU A 30 6.78 8.45 5.93
N GLN A 31 6.06 9.39 5.32
CA GLN A 31 5.78 9.33 3.88
C GLN A 31 7.06 9.26 3.05
N TRP A 32 8.07 10.07 3.38
CA TRP A 32 9.35 10.05 2.68
C TRP A 32 10.04 8.68 2.80
N ARG A 33 10.05 8.08 4.00
CA ARG A 33 10.62 6.73 4.20
C ARG A 33 9.88 5.68 3.39
N LEU A 34 8.55 5.67 3.44
CA LEU A 34 7.73 4.73 2.69
C LEU A 34 7.95 4.88 1.17
N HIS A 35 8.03 6.11 0.68
CA HIS A 35 8.33 6.39 -0.72
C HIS A 35 9.74 5.92 -1.09
N HIS A 36 10.73 6.17 -0.25
CA HIS A 36 12.10 5.70 -0.45
C HIS A 36 12.15 4.16 -0.52
N THR A 37 11.56 3.46 0.45
CA THR A 37 11.47 1.99 0.49
C THR A 37 10.79 1.43 -0.76
N TYR A 38 9.69 2.04 -1.21
CA TYR A 38 8.99 1.60 -2.42
C TYR A 38 9.90 1.64 -3.66
N TRP A 39 10.66 2.72 -3.83
CA TRP A 39 11.55 2.88 -4.98
C TRP A 39 12.84 2.07 -4.88
N GLU A 40 13.35 1.85 -3.67
CA GLU A 40 14.51 0.98 -3.44
C GLU A 40 14.18 -0.47 -3.86
N HIS A 41 12.98 -0.93 -3.57
CA HIS A 41 12.51 -2.27 -3.91
C HIS A 41 11.87 -2.40 -5.29
N ARG A 42 11.94 -1.36 -6.13
CA ARG A 42 11.26 -1.34 -7.44
C ARG A 42 11.64 -2.50 -8.37
N GLY A 43 12.87 -3.00 -8.23
CA GLY A 43 13.40 -4.12 -9.03
C GLY A 43 12.74 -5.47 -8.73
N GLN A 44 12.04 -5.58 -7.60
CA GLN A 44 11.32 -6.80 -7.18
C GLN A 44 9.85 -6.82 -7.64
N GLY A 45 9.40 -5.71 -8.22
CA GLY A 45 8.04 -5.49 -8.68
C GLY A 45 7.10 -4.90 -7.63
N HIS A 46 6.01 -4.29 -8.12
CA HIS A 46 5.05 -3.47 -7.37
C HIS A 46 4.55 -4.15 -6.09
N ARG A 47 4.09 -5.39 -6.21
CA ARG A 47 3.50 -6.13 -5.09
C ARG A 47 4.51 -6.41 -3.97
N ASN A 48 5.75 -6.74 -4.34
CA ASN A 48 6.82 -6.98 -3.36
C ASN A 48 7.28 -5.66 -2.74
N ALA A 49 7.44 -4.60 -3.53
CA ALA A 49 7.76 -3.27 -3.02
C ALA A 49 6.70 -2.78 -2.01
N LEU A 50 5.40 -2.98 -2.28
CA LEU A 50 4.34 -2.63 -1.32
C LEU A 50 4.40 -3.44 -0.03
N ASN A 51 4.76 -4.74 -0.09
CA ASN A 51 4.91 -5.54 1.13
C ASN A 51 6.02 -4.99 2.03
N GLU A 52 7.14 -4.58 1.44
CA GLU A 52 8.27 -3.97 2.16
C GLU A 52 7.87 -2.62 2.75
N VAL A 53 7.14 -1.79 1.99
CA VAL A 53 6.56 -0.53 2.49
C VAL A 53 5.63 -0.75 3.68
N MET A 54 4.74 -1.76 3.62
CA MET A 54 3.86 -2.09 4.74
C MET A 54 4.64 -2.58 5.96
N GLN A 55 5.73 -3.31 5.75
CA GLN A 55 6.60 -3.73 6.84
C GLN A 55 7.32 -2.54 7.46
N GLU A 56 7.81 -1.60 6.65
CA GLU A 56 8.44 -0.37 7.13
C GLU A 56 7.45 0.49 7.92
N ALA A 57 6.21 0.65 7.43
CA ALA A 57 5.16 1.33 8.19
C ALA A 57 4.94 0.69 9.58
N ARG A 58 4.95 -0.65 9.66
CA ARG A 58 4.85 -1.36 10.95
C ARG A 58 6.08 -1.13 11.84
N ASN A 59 7.28 -1.09 11.26
CA ASN A 59 8.52 -0.76 12.00
C ASN A 59 8.46 0.65 12.60
N GLN A 60 7.78 1.59 11.92
CA GLN A 60 7.53 2.94 12.41
C GLN A 60 6.34 3.02 13.40
N GLY A 61 5.75 1.88 13.79
CA GLY A 61 4.70 1.82 14.81
C GLY A 61 3.27 1.91 14.28
N VAL A 62 3.06 1.81 12.95
CA VAL A 62 1.70 1.75 12.39
C VAL A 62 1.07 0.40 12.70
N THR A 63 0.06 0.41 13.58
CA THR A 63 -0.68 -0.80 14.02
C THR A 63 -1.99 -0.99 13.29
N GLN A 64 -2.42 -0.01 12.50
CA GLN A 64 -3.68 -0.03 11.76
C GLN A 64 -3.61 -0.99 10.56
N PRO A 65 -4.74 -1.55 10.11
CA PRO A 65 -4.77 -2.37 8.90
C PRO A 65 -4.38 -1.52 7.68
N LEU A 66 -3.38 -2.00 6.96
CA LEU A 66 -2.90 -1.41 5.72
C LEU A 66 -3.46 -2.16 4.51
N TYR A 67 -3.78 -1.42 3.46
CA TYR A 67 -4.37 -1.93 2.22
C TYR A 67 -3.47 -1.59 1.03
N THR A 68 -3.36 -2.48 0.05
CA THR A 68 -2.55 -2.25 -1.16
C THR A 68 -3.10 -1.13 -2.04
N ASP A 69 -4.42 -1.04 -2.11
CA ASP A 69 -5.14 -0.17 -3.03
C ASP A 69 -6.57 0.11 -2.52
N PRO A 70 -7.23 1.19 -2.98
CA PRO A 70 -8.56 1.56 -2.51
C PRO A 70 -9.65 0.56 -2.92
N GLU A 71 -9.45 -0.27 -3.95
CA GLU A 71 -10.42 -1.30 -4.33
C GLU A 71 -10.40 -2.47 -3.33
N THR A 72 -9.21 -2.95 -2.97
CA THR A 72 -9.00 -3.96 -1.93
C THR A 72 -9.58 -3.50 -0.60
N LYS A 73 -9.34 -2.24 -0.21
CA LYS A 73 -9.96 -1.65 0.98
C LYS A 73 -11.49 -1.71 0.91
N ARG A 74 -12.09 -1.29 -0.21
CA ARG A 74 -13.55 -1.31 -0.41
C ARG A 74 -14.12 -2.72 -0.29
N LYS A 75 -13.49 -3.71 -0.93
CA LYS A 75 -13.90 -5.13 -0.86
C LYS A 75 -13.87 -5.65 0.58
N ILE A 76 -12.77 -5.41 1.29
CA ILE A 76 -12.61 -5.87 2.69
C ILE A 76 -13.65 -5.21 3.61
N ILE A 77 -13.86 -3.89 3.48
CA ILE A 77 -14.88 -3.17 4.28
C ILE A 77 -16.30 -3.68 3.95
N ALA A 78 -16.60 -3.90 2.67
CA ALA A 78 -17.89 -4.44 2.25
C ALA A 78 -18.14 -5.84 2.82
N SER A 79 -17.13 -6.72 2.81
CA SER A 79 -17.21 -8.05 3.41
C SER A 79 -17.41 -8.01 4.93
N HIS A 80 -16.80 -7.06 5.64
CA HIS A 80 -17.00 -6.92 7.09
C HIS A 80 -18.40 -6.38 7.44
N ARG A 81 -19.00 -5.55 6.58
CA ARG A 81 -20.39 -5.08 6.79
C ARG A 81 -21.46 -6.13 6.47
N GLY A 82 -21.14 -7.15 5.68
CA GLY A 82 -22.08 -8.24 5.34
C GLY A 82 -22.22 -9.34 6.39
N ALA A 83 -21.37 -9.37 7.43
CA ALA A 83 -21.36 -10.41 8.47
C ALA A 83 -22.27 -10.09 9.67
N SER A 84 -23.14 -9.08 9.57
CA SER A 84 -24.17 -8.76 10.55
C SER A 84 -25.54 -8.77 9.87
N ALA A 85 -26.01 -9.95 9.49
CA ALA A 85 -27.38 -10.21 9.05
C ALA A 85 -27.82 -11.58 9.56
#